data_AF-A0A810Q5Z6-F1
#
_entry.id   AF-A0A810Q5Z6-F1
#
_cell.length_a   1.000
_cell.length_b   1.000
_cell.length_c   1.000
_cell.angle_alpha   90.00
_cell.angle_beta   90.00
_cell.angle_gamma   90.00
#
_symmetry.space_group_name_H-M   'P 1'
#
loop_
_entity.id
_entity.type
_entity.pdbx_description
1 polymer ?
#
loop_
_entity_poly.entity_id
_entity_poly.type
_entity_poly.pdbx_seq_one_letter_code
_entity_poly.pdbx_strand_id
1 'polypeptide(L)'
;MALYVNGKKVAGIGLPGKSAYQYAVDGGYTGTEEEFQEVLANAGGKPMVHGVTLLASAWSGNAQTITVPGVLADETKQLIQPVPAIASQAAYLAAGILCTGQAANNLTFTCQTVPEADLTVYVVITDVKS
;
A
#
# COMPACT_ATOMS: atom_id res chain seq x y z
N MET A 1 -17.66 20.79 -31.42
CA MET A 1 -19.09 21.09 -31.64
C MET A 1 -19.51 22.19 -30.66
N ALA A 2 -20.08 23.31 -31.09
CA ALA A 2 -20.58 24.34 -30.16
C ALA A 2 -22.08 24.14 -29.94
N LEU A 3 -22.55 24.35 -28.70
CA LEU A 3 -23.96 24.33 -28.36
C LEU A 3 -24.54 25.73 -28.52
N TYR A 4 -25.57 25.83 -29.35
CA TYR A 4 -26.32 27.06 -29.58
C TYR A 4 -27.75 26.89 -29.08
N VAL A 5 -28.23 27.87 -28.31
CA VAL A 5 -29.64 27.98 -27.90
C VAL A 5 -30.14 29.35 -28.34
N ASN A 6 -31.25 29.38 -29.08
CA ASN A 6 -31.83 30.59 -29.68
C ASN A 6 -30.82 31.43 -30.50
N GLY A 7 -29.98 30.77 -31.31
CA GLY A 7 -28.99 31.43 -32.15
C GLY A 7 -27.81 32.06 -31.41
N LYS A 8 -27.78 32.00 -30.06
CA LYS A 8 -26.66 32.44 -29.23
C LYS A 8 -25.83 31.24 -28.79
N LYS A 9 -24.50 31.37 -28.90
CA LYS A 9 -23.54 30.37 -28.39
C LYS A 9 -23.63 30.35 -26.87
N VAL A 10 -24.05 29.24 -26.29
CA VAL A 10 -24.25 29.12 -24.82
C VAL A 10 -23.17 28.31 -24.12
N ALA A 11 -22.45 27.44 -24.83
CA ALA A 11 -21.26 26.78 -24.31
C ALA A 11 -20.40 26.22 -25.47
N GLY A 12 -19.08 26.35 -25.35
CA GLY A 12 -18.17 25.45 -26.06
C GLY A 12 -18.06 24.17 -25.25
N ILE A 13 -18.19 23.00 -25.88
CA ILE A 13 -17.69 21.78 -25.24
C ILE A 13 -16.18 22.01 -25.02
N GLY A 14 -15.68 21.84 -23.79
CA GLY A 14 -14.24 21.91 -23.53
C GLY A 14 -13.53 20.95 -24.48
N LEU A 15 -12.43 21.39 -25.10
CA LEU A 15 -11.61 20.50 -25.90
C LEU A 15 -11.19 19.31 -25.00
N PRO A 16 -11.21 18.07 -25.50
CA PRO A 16 -10.62 16.97 -24.75
C PRO A 16 -9.16 17.34 -24.46
N GLY A 17 -8.78 17.27 -23.18
CA GLY A 17 -7.41 17.48 -22.77
C GLY A 17 -6.49 16.38 -23.33
N LYS A 18 -5.18 16.63 -23.29
CA LYS A 18 -4.19 15.62 -23.70
C LYS A 18 -4.29 14.36 -22.81
N SER A 19 -4.09 13.19 -23.40
CA SER A 19 -3.96 11.92 -22.67
C SER A 19 -2.61 11.85 -21.95
N ALA A 20 -2.47 10.94 -20.98
CA ALA A 20 -1.19 10.70 -20.30
C ALA A 20 -0.07 10.31 -21.28
N TYR A 21 -0.39 9.49 -22.29
CA TYR A 21 0.54 9.15 -23.37
C TYR A 21 0.98 10.38 -24.17
N GLN A 22 0.05 11.26 -24.54
CA GLN A 22 0.38 12.49 -25.27
C GLN A 22 1.30 13.42 -24.46
N TYR A 23 1.09 13.53 -23.15
CA TYR A 23 2.03 14.25 -22.27
C TYR A 23 3.40 13.57 -22.17
N ALA A 24 3.46 12.24 -22.17
CA ALA A 24 4.72 11.51 -22.19
C ALA A 24 5.51 11.76 -23.49
N VAL A 25 4.83 11.78 -24.64
CA VAL A 25 5.43 12.11 -25.94
C VAL A 25 5.96 13.54 -25.96
N ASP A 26 5.20 14.52 -25.45
CA ASP A 26 5.70 15.90 -25.29
C ASP A 26 6.95 15.95 -24.39
N GLY A 27 7.04 15.06 -23.40
CA GLY A 27 8.18 14.87 -22.51
C GLY A 27 9.35 14.08 -23.11
N GLY A 28 9.28 13.69 -24.38
CA GLY A 28 10.34 12.99 -25.11
C GLY A 28 10.21 11.46 -25.14
N TYR A 29 9.08 10.89 -24.72
CA TYR A 29 8.81 9.46 -24.92
C TYR A 29 8.61 9.15 -26.41
N THR A 30 9.32 8.15 -26.93
CA THR A 30 9.30 7.77 -28.35
C THR A 30 8.65 6.42 -28.63
N GLY A 31 8.18 5.71 -27.59
CA GLY A 31 7.51 4.42 -27.74
C GLY A 31 6.06 4.58 -28.20
N THR A 32 5.42 3.47 -28.54
CA THR A 32 4.00 3.43 -28.93
C THR A 32 3.08 3.59 -27.72
N GLU A 33 1.79 3.83 -27.98
CA GLU A 33 0.80 3.90 -26.91
C GLU A 33 0.66 2.55 -26.20
N GLU A 34 0.75 1.43 -26.93
CA GLU A 34 0.74 0.08 -26.36
C GLU A 34 1.93 -0.16 -25.42
N GLU A 35 3.14 0.23 -25.84
CA GLU A 35 4.35 0.15 -25.01
C GLU A 35 4.20 1.04 -23.76
N PHE A 36 3.58 2.21 -23.90
CA PHE A 36 3.32 3.09 -22.77
C PHE A 36 2.33 2.47 -21.78
N GLN A 37 1.28 1.80 -22.25
CA GLN A 37 0.37 1.05 -21.39
C GLN A 37 1.07 -0.11 -20.70
N GLU A 38 1.98 -0.81 -21.39
CA GLU A 38 2.77 -1.88 -20.79
C GLU A 38 3.71 -1.34 -19.69
N VAL A 39 4.35 -0.19 -19.91
CA VAL A 39 5.15 0.50 -18.89
C VAL A 39 4.30 0.87 -17.68
N LEU A 40 3.08 1.38 -17.87
CA LEU A 40 2.16 1.71 -16.78
C LEU A 40 1.69 0.48 -16.03
N ALA A 41 1.33 -0.59 -16.74
CA ALA A 41 0.92 -1.86 -16.14
C ALA A 41 2.06 -2.52 -15.35
N ASN A 42 3.31 -2.31 -15.79
CA ASN A 42 4.48 -2.90 -15.16
C ASN A 42 5.17 -2.00 -14.14
N ALA A 43 4.87 -0.70 -14.10
CA ALA A 43 5.31 0.18 -13.02
C ALA A 43 4.82 -0.40 -11.69
N GLY A 44 5.72 -1.09 -10.98
CA GLY A 44 5.38 -1.71 -9.71
C GLY A 44 4.82 -0.67 -8.75
N GLY A 45 3.76 -1.03 -8.02
CA GLY A 45 3.27 -0.20 -6.92
C GLY A 45 4.40 0.05 -5.93
N LYS A 46 4.53 1.29 -5.45
CA LYS A 46 5.41 1.57 -4.32
C LYS A 46 4.91 0.75 -3.13
N PRO A 47 5.78 0.02 -2.41
CA PRO A 47 5.37 -0.65 -1.19
C PRO A 47 4.70 0.33 -0.24
N MET A 48 3.58 -0.07 0.33
CA MET A 48 2.95 0.69 1.40
C MET A 48 3.65 0.34 2.72
N VAL A 49 3.91 1.33 3.55
CA VAL A 49 4.58 1.14 4.84
C VAL A 49 3.73 1.75 5.93
N HIS A 50 3.38 0.92 6.93
CA HIS A 50 2.67 1.36 8.12
C HIS A 50 3.59 1.24 9.34
N GLY A 51 3.80 2.35 10.04
CA GLY A 51 4.35 2.30 11.39
C GLY A 51 3.25 1.90 12.37
N VAL A 52 3.44 0.79 13.07
CA VAL A 52 2.50 0.26 14.06
C VAL A 52 3.21 0.05 15.39
N THR A 53 2.44 0.11 16.47
CA THR A 53 2.93 -0.16 17.82
C THR A 53 2.28 -1.43 18.34
N LEU A 54 3.11 -2.40 18.71
CA LEU A 54 2.68 -3.54 19.53
C LEU A 54 2.77 -3.09 20.98
N LEU A 55 1.62 -2.77 21.58
CA LEU A 55 1.55 -2.29 22.95
C LEU A 55 1.81 -3.45 23.91
N ALA A 56 2.68 -3.25 24.91
CA ALA A 56 2.96 -4.26 25.94
C ALA A 56 1.68 -4.66 26.70
N SER A 57 0.79 -3.70 26.94
CA SER A 57 -0.48 -3.92 27.65
C SER A 57 -1.58 -4.58 26.81
N ALA A 58 -1.40 -4.70 25.49
CA ALA A 58 -2.43 -5.20 24.58
C ALA A 58 -2.27 -6.68 24.21
N TRP A 59 -1.26 -7.35 24.75
CA TRP A 59 -1.12 -8.81 24.61
C TRP A 59 -2.16 -9.53 25.44
N SER A 60 -3.00 -10.35 24.78
CA SER A 60 -3.92 -11.28 25.43
C SER A 60 -3.28 -12.66 25.43
N GLY A 61 -2.64 -13.01 26.55
CA GLY A 61 -1.69 -14.12 26.59
C GLY A 61 -0.53 -13.84 25.64
N ASN A 62 -0.34 -14.71 24.65
CA ASN A 62 0.77 -14.63 23.71
C ASN A 62 0.37 -14.07 22.34
N ALA A 63 -0.80 -13.45 22.21
CA ALA A 63 -1.30 -12.90 20.95
C ALA A 63 -1.70 -11.41 21.06
N GLN A 64 -1.48 -10.66 19.99
CA GLN A 64 -1.94 -9.28 19.83
C GLN A 64 -2.38 -9.07 18.38
N THR A 65 -3.60 -8.56 18.17
CA THR A 65 -4.11 -8.18 16.85
C THR A 65 -4.14 -6.67 16.73
N ILE A 66 -3.61 -6.15 15.62
CA ILE A 66 -3.56 -4.72 15.32
C ILE A 66 -4.22 -4.42 13.97
N THR A 67 -4.73 -3.20 13.85
CA THR A 67 -5.26 -2.70 12.58
C THR A 67 -4.13 -2.15 11.72
N VAL A 68 -4.04 -2.65 10.49
CA VAL A 68 -3.09 -2.19 9.46
C VAL A 68 -3.90 -1.96 8.18
N PRO A 69 -4.28 -0.71 7.88
CA PRO A 69 -5.07 -0.40 6.69
C PRO A 69 -4.41 -0.92 5.40
N GLY A 70 -5.21 -1.42 4.46
CA GLY A 70 -4.71 -1.89 3.16
C GLY A 70 -4.27 -3.36 3.15
N VAL A 71 -4.16 -4.02 4.30
CA VAL A 71 -3.97 -5.47 4.35
C VAL A 71 -5.21 -6.17 3.79
N LEU A 72 -5.05 -6.93 2.71
CA LEU A 72 -6.05 -7.85 2.18
C LEU A 72 -6.13 -9.16 2.99
N ALA A 73 -7.29 -9.82 2.97
CA ALA A 73 -7.42 -11.16 3.56
C ALA A 73 -6.77 -12.26 2.71
N ASP A 74 -6.63 -12.04 1.39
CA ASP A 74 -5.97 -12.98 0.49
C ASP A 74 -4.45 -12.83 0.56
N GLU A 75 -3.79 -13.76 1.25
CA GLU A 75 -2.33 -13.80 1.41
C GLU A 75 -1.58 -13.99 0.09
N THR A 76 -2.23 -14.44 -0.98
CA THR A 76 -1.58 -14.63 -2.28
C THR A 76 -1.42 -13.34 -3.08
N LYS A 77 -2.10 -12.27 -2.67
CA LYS A 77 -2.12 -10.98 -3.38
C LYS A 77 -1.11 -9.97 -2.88
N GLN A 78 -0.52 -10.22 -1.73
CA GLN A 78 0.37 -9.27 -1.08
C GLN A 78 1.39 -9.99 -0.20
N LEU A 79 2.60 -9.49 -0.23
CA LEU A 79 3.64 -9.84 0.72
C LEU A 79 3.54 -8.92 1.93
N ILE A 80 3.48 -9.50 3.13
CA ILE A 80 3.53 -8.78 4.40
C ILE A 80 4.90 -9.00 5.04
N GLN A 81 5.64 -7.92 5.28
CA GLN A 81 6.95 -7.96 5.95
C GLN A 81 6.93 -7.07 7.19
N PRO A 82 6.73 -7.64 8.38
CA PRO A 82 6.95 -6.94 9.63
C PRO A 82 8.45 -6.74 9.87
N VAL A 83 8.88 -5.51 10.08
CA VAL A 83 10.28 -5.14 10.34
C VAL A 83 10.30 -4.29 11.61
N PRO A 84 10.86 -4.79 12.74
CA PRO A 84 10.93 -3.97 13.94
C PRO A 84 11.85 -2.77 13.71
N ALA A 85 11.50 -1.63 14.30
CA ALA A 85 12.40 -0.48 14.34
C ALA A 85 13.70 -0.88 15.07
N ILE A 86 14.82 -0.23 14.74
CA ILE A 86 16.13 -0.59 15.30
C ILE A 86 16.14 -0.57 16.83
N ALA A 87 15.43 0.37 17.46
CA ALA A 87 15.29 0.46 18.91
C ALA A 87 14.47 -0.68 19.53
N SER A 88 13.54 -1.27 18.77
CA SER A 88 12.67 -2.36 19.20
C SER A 88 13.18 -3.73 18.78
N GLN A 89 14.21 -3.81 17.93
CA GLN A 89 14.66 -5.05 17.29
C GLN A 89 15.11 -6.12 18.28
N ALA A 90 15.93 -5.77 19.28
CA ALA A 90 16.40 -6.72 20.27
C ALA A 90 15.23 -7.32 21.10
N ALA A 91 14.32 -6.47 21.57
CA ALA A 91 13.15 -6.90 22.34
C ALA A 91 12.17 -7.72 21.49
N TYR A 92 11.96 -7.35 20.22
CA TYR A 92 11.13 -8.09 19.28
C TYR A 92 11.64 -9.52 19.05
N LEU A 93 12.95 -9.66 18.83
CA LEU A 93 13.60 -10.96 18.63
C LEU A 93 13.62 -11.80 19.91
N ALA A 94 13.94 -11.19 21.06
CA ALA A 94 13.96 -11.87 22.35
C ALA A 94 12.57 -12.39 22.77
N ALA A 95 11.51 -11.63 22.46
CA ALA A 95 10.13 -12.04 22.68
C ALA A 95 9.66 -13.15 21.72
N GLY A 96 10.42 -13.46 20.67
CA GLY A 96 10.05 -14.45 19.66
C GLY A 96 8.79 -14.06 18.88
N ILE A 97 8.66 -12.78 18.52
CA ILE A 97 7.45 -12.27 17.86
C ILE A 97 7.41 -12.69 16.39
N LEU A 98 6.26 -13.20 15.97
CA LEU A 98 5.95 -13.58 14.58
C LEU A 98 4.60 -12.98 14.18
N CYS A 99 4.45 -12.59 12.91
CA CYS A 99 3.13 -12.34 12.32
C CYS A 99 2.54 -13.68 11.90
N THR A 100 1.42 -14.08 12.52
CA THR A 100 0.85 -15.43 12.39
C THR A 100 -0.62 -15.43 11.95
N GLY A 101 -1.19 -14.26 11.68
CA GLY A 101 -2.51 -14.17 11.09
C GLY A 101 -2.66 -12.91 10.27
N GLN A 102 -3.34 -13.05 9.12
CA GLN A 102 -3.67 -11.96 8.23
C GLN A 102 -5.18 -11.97 7.97
N ALA A 103 -5.81 -10.80 8.11
CA ALA A 103 -7.21 -10.59 7.77
C ALA A 103 -7.36 -9.20 7.15
N ALA A 104 -8.53 -8.92 6.57
CA ALA A 104 -8.79 -7.61 6.00
C ALA A 104 -8.54 -6.50 7.05
N ASN A 105 -7.62 -5.59 6.72
CA ASN A 105 -7.11 -4.50 7.53
C ASN A 105 -6.51 -4.88 8.89
N ASN A 106 -6.17 -6.15 9.12
CA ASN A 106 -5.68 -6.60 10.42
C ASN A 106 -4.55 -7.61 10.30
N LEU A 107 -3.59 -7.52 11.22
CA LEU A 107 -2.54 -8.50 11.41
C LEU A 107 -2.54 -8.98 12.86
N THR A 108 -2.32 -10.28 13.04
CA THR A 108 -2.16 -10.91 14.35
C THR A 108 -0.71 -11.31 14.53
N PHE A 109 -0.12 -10.81 15.61
CA PHE A 109 1.21 -11.15 16.06
C PHE A 109 1.11 -12.11 17.25
N THR A 110 1.98 -13.11 17.28
CA THR A 110 2.18 -13.98 18.44
C THR A 110 3.60 -13.86 18.96
N CYS A 111 3.80 -14.10 20.25
CA CYS A 111 5.11 -14.09 20.90
C CYS A 111 5.32 -15.37 21.73
N GLN A 112 6.57 -15.69 22.05
CA GLN A 112 6.91 -16.72 23.04
C GLN A 112 6.92 -16.16 24.46
N THR A 113 7.38 -14.91 24.61
CA THR A 113 7.38 -14.17 25.87
C THR A 113 6.81 -12.78 25.61
N VAL A 114 5.87 -12.34 26.45
CA VAL A 114 5.23 -11.03 26.30
C VAL A 114 6.28 -9.93 26.51
N PRO A 115 6.45 -8.99 25.55
CA PRO A 115 7.33 -7.84 25.71
C PRO A 115 6.90 -6.95 26.88
N GLU A 116 7.87 -6.48 27.66
CA GLU A 116 7.63 -5.55 28.79
C GLU A 116 7.46 -4.10 28.34
N ALA A 117 7.89 -3.77 27.11
CA ALA A 117 7.84 -2.44 26.54
C ALA A 117 7.09 -2.42 25.21
N ASP A 118 6.51 -1.27 24.88
CA ASP A 118 5.88 -1.04 23.58
C ASP A 118 6.93 -1.13 22.46
N LEU A 119 6.60 -1.86 21.40
CA LEU A 119 7.51 -2.09 20.29
C LEU A 119 6.99 -1.43 19.02
N THR A 120 7.84 -0.65 18.36
CA THR A 120 7.55 -0.10 17.04
C THR A 120 7.94 -1.10 15.96
N VAL A 121 7.00 -1.39 15.07
CA VAL A 121 7.18 -2.27 13.92
C VAL A 121 6.73 -1.53 12.66
N TYR A 122 7.49 -1.65 11.59
CA TYR A 122 7.08 -1.21 10.26
C TYR A 122 6.53 -2.41 9.51
N VAL A 123 5.28 -2.33 9.09
CA VAL A 123 4.66 -3.33 8.22
C VAL A 123 4.78 -2.84 6.79
N VAL A 124 5.60 -3.53 6.00
CA VAL A 124 5.70 -3.31 4.57
C VAL A 124 4.70 -4.23 3.86
N ILE A 125 3.86 -3.65 3.01
CA ILE A 125 2.88 -4.32 2.18
C ILE A 125 3.30 -4.12 0.73
N THR A 126 3.55 -5.22 0.02
CA THR A 126 3.92 -5.19 -1.40
C THR A 126 2.98 -6.08 -2.19
N ASP A 127 2.37 -5.56 -3.24
CA ASP A 127 1.50 -6.36 -4.10
C ASP A 127 2.30 -7.49 -4.77
N VAL A 128 1.70 -8.68 -4.82
CA VAL A 128 2.23 -9.82 -5.57
C VAL A 128 1.58 -9.79 -6.95
N LYS A 129 2.39 -9.53 -7.98
CA LYS A 129 1.92 -9.62 -9.37
C LYS A 129 1.58 -11.07 -9.70
N SER A 130 0.39 -11.29 -10.24
CA SER A 130 -0.09 -12.59 -10.75
C SER A 130 0.54 -12.95 -12.08
#